data_AF-A0A936I772-F1
#
_entry.id   AF-A0A936I772-F1
#
_cell.length_a   1.000
_cell.length_b   1.000
_cell.length_c   1.000
_cell.angle_alpha   90.00
_cell.angle_beta   90.00
_cell.angle_gamma   90.00
#
_symmetry.space_group_name_H-M   'P 1'
#
loop_
_entity.id
_entity.type
_entity.pdbx_description
1 polymer ?
#
loop_
_entity_poly.entity_id
_entity_poly.type
_entity_poly.pdbx_seq_one_letter_code
_entity_poly.pdbx_strand_id
1 'polypeptide(L)'
;MLSKCFSPNEDGVNDYWNVTFGSGYRGVSLEIFDRWGNRTYAMLKDEIGSGDTGWNGINKGQKCLPGVYVFKLILTDDQNQVKHVVGTISLLR
;
A
#
# COMPACT_ATOMS: atom_id res chain seq x y z
N MET A 1 -3.82 0.86 -12.59
CA MET A 1 -4.91 0.06 -11.99
C MET A 1 -4.52 -0.26 -10.55
N LEU A 2 -5.47 -0.22 -9.61
CA LEU A 2 -5.25 -0.72 -8.25
C LEU A 2 -5.76 -2.16 -8.21
N SER A 3 -4.87 -3.14 -8.03
CA SER A 3 -5.31 -4.52 -7.77
C SER A 3 -5.99 -4.57 -6.41
N LYS A 4 -7.21 -5.10 -6.32
CA LYS A 4 -7.98 -5.12 -5.06
C LYS A 4 -7.62 -6.31 -4.16
N CYS A 5 -6.88 -7.29 -4.68
CA CYS A 5 -6.44 -8.47 -3.98
C CYS A 5 -4.98 -8.80 -4.31
N PHE A 6 -4.28 -9.41 -3.35
CA PHE A 6 -2.92 -9.91 -3.51
C PHE A 6 -2.72 -11.15 -2.63
N SER A 7 -1.80 -12.02 -3.04
CA SER A 7 -1.58 -13.36 -2.46
C SER A 7 -0.08 -13.54 -2.24
N PRO A 8 0.47 -13.18 -1.07
CA PRO A 8 1.91 -13.32 -0.78
C PRO A 8 2.28 -14.78 -0.50
N ASN A 9 2.30 -15.60 -1.55
CA ASN A 9 2.62 -17.03 -1.51
C ASN A 9 3.98 -17.35 -2.17
N GLU A 10 4.72 -16.33 -2.59
CA GLU A 10 6.04 -16.42 -3.23
C GLU A 10 5.99 -17.13 -4.60
N ASP A 11 4.84 -17.10 -5.27
CA ASP A 11 4.68 -17.64 -6.63
C ASP A 11 5.07 -16.64 -7.74
N GLY A 12 5.41 -15.41 -7.36
CA GLY A 12 5.77 -14.30 -8.25
C GLY A 12 4.59 -13.54 -8.83
N VAL A 13 3.34 -13.90 -8.48
CA VAL A 13 2.10 -13.34 -9.01
C VAL A 13 1.30 -12.64 -7.92
N ASN A 14 1.29 -11.30 -7.93
CA ASN A 14 0.61 -10.48 -6.93
C ASN A 14 1.07 -10.78 -5.48
N ASP A 15 2.35 -11.04 -5.27
CA ASP A 15 2.93 -11.17 -3.92
C ASP A 15 2.96 -9.85 -3.14
N TYR A 16 2.96 -8.74 -3.87
CA TYR A 16 3.03 -7.39 -3.32
C TYR A 16 1.83 -6.57 -3.77
N TRP A 17 1.20 -5.88 -2.81
CA TRP A 17 0.27 -4.82 -3.11
C TRP A 17 1.00 -3.50 -3.30
N ASN A 18 0.98 -3.02 -4.55
CA ASN A 18 1.70 -1.82 -4.97
C ASN A 18 0.73 -0.71 -5.39
N VAL A 19 1.15 0.54 -5.17
CA VAL A 19 0.45 1.72 -5.67
C VAL A 19 1.33 2.39 -6.72
N THR A 20 0.75 2.64 -7.90
CA THR A 20 1.38 3.48 -8.92
C THR A 20 0.67 4.83 -9.00
N PHE A 21 1.45 5.90 -9.09
CA PHE A 21 0.97 7.27 -9.28
C PHE A 21 1.82 7.97 -10.34
N GLY A 22 1.27 9.02 -10.96
CA GLY A 22 1.99 9.80 -11.97
C GLY A 22 3.12 10.63 -11.37
N SER A 23 4.06 11.08 -12.21
CA SER A 23 5.25 11.84 -11.82
C SER A 23 4.99 13.26 -11.30
N GLY A 24 3.74 13.71 -11.22
CA GLY A 24 3.37 15.09 -10.84
C GLY A 24 3.16 15.34 -9.34
N TYR A 25 3.48 14.39 -8.46
CA TYR A 25 3.28 14.55 -7.01
C TYR A 25 4.62 14.75 -6.29
N ARG A 26 4.77 15.86 -5.56
CA ARG A 26 5.94 16.12 -4.71
C ARG A 26 5.91 15.35 -3.39
N GLY A 27 4.72 15.04 -2.88
CA GLY A 27 4.53 14.30 -1.63
C GLY A 27 3.66 13.07 -1.85
N VAL A 28 4.07 11.95 -1.27
CA VAL A 28 3.29 10.72 -1.24
C VAL A 28 3.42 10.09 0.15
N SER A 29 2.28 9.73 0.73
CA SER A 29 2.20 8.94 1.96
C SER A 29 1.17 7.85 1.77
N LEU A 30 1.58 6.61 2.02
CA LEU A 30 0.73 5.44 2.02
C LEU A 30 0.73 4.84 3.42
N GLU A 31 -0.46 4.56 3.94
CA GLU A 31 -0.64 3.81 5.17
C GLU A 31 -1.68 2.70 4.95
N ILE A 32 -1.44 1.52 5.53
CA ILE A 32 -2.37 0.39 5.50
C ILE A 32 -2.71 0.00 6.93
N PHE A 33 -3.98 -0.29 7.15
CA PHE A 33 -4.55 -0.61 8.45
C PHE A 33 -5.30 -1.93 8.40
N ASP A 34 -5.23 -2.69 9.49
CA ASP A 34 -6.09 -3.86 9.68
C ASP A 34 -7.54 -3.46 10.04
N ARG A 35 -8.40 -4.46 10.21
CA ARG A 35 -9.82 -4.28 10.58
C ARG A 35 -10.02 -3.58 11.93
N TRP A 36 -9.03 -3.62 12.80
CA TRP A 36 -9.07 -3.00 14.14
C TRP A 36 -8.45 -1.60 14.16
N GLY A 37 -7.99 -1.11 13.00
CA GLY A 37 -7.37 0.21 12.87
C GLY A 37 -5.89 0.23 13.25
N ASN A 38 -5.25 -0.93 13.47
CA ASN A 38 -3.80 -0.96 13.68
C ASN A 38 -3.11 -0.76 12.34
N ARG A 39 -2.13 0.16 12.31
CA ARG A 39 -1.30 0.37 11.12
C ARG A 39 -0.37 -0.81 10.92
N THR A 40 -0.51 -1.49 9.78
CA THR A 40 0.26 -2.67 9.40
C THR A 40 1.41 -2.35 8.45
N TYR A 41 1.30 -1.24 7.74
CA TYR A 41 2.31 -0.79 6.77
C TYR A 41 2.25 0.73 6.62
N ALA A 42 3.40 1.34 6.38
CA ALA A 42 3.52 2.75 6.06
C ALA A 42 4.68 2.95 5.10
N MET A 43 4.54 3.88 4.16
CA MET A 43 5.54 4.21 3.17
C MET A 43 5.44 5.67 2.74
N LEU A 44 6.58 6.31 2.51
CA LEU A 44 6.69 7.67 2.00
C LEU A 44 7.27 7.68 0.57
N LYS A 45 7.12 8.80 -0.13
CA LYS A 45 7.53 8.97 -1.53
C LYS A 45 8.93 8.43 -1.85
N ASP A 46 9.92 8.72 -1.00
CA ASP A 46 11.32 8.38 -1.27
C ASP A 46 11.59 6.85 -1.20
N GLU A 47 10.64 6.09 -0.67
CA GLU A 47 10.68 4.63 -0.60
C GLU A 47 9.92 3.98 -1.77
N ILE A 48 9.23 4.76 -2.60
CA ILE A 48 8.38 4.25 -3.68
C ILE A 48 9.18 4.14 -4.97
N GLY A 49 9.25 2.91 -5.53
CA GLY A 49 9.91 2.62 -6.80
C GLY A 49 11.32 2.02 -6.68
N SER A 50 11.83 1.81 -5.45
CA SER A 50 13.10 1.11 -5.21
C SER A 50 12.90 -0.41 -5.03
N GLY A 51 12.70 -1.17 -6.11
CA GLY A 51 12.56 -2.64 -6.05
C GLY A 51 11.13 -3.11 -5.72
N ASP A 52 10.99 -4.24 -5.00
CA ASP A 52 9.73 -4.84 -4.52
C ASP A 52 9.03 -3.96 -3.45
N THR A 53 8.73 -2.73 -3.82
CA THR A 53 8.26 -1.66 -2.93
C THR A 53 6.74 -1.66 -2.84
N GLY A 54 6.23 -2.60 -2.06
CA GLY A 54 4.81 -2.75 -1.78
C GLY A 54 4.55 -3.49 -0.49
N TRP A 55 3.30 -3.48 -0.07
CA TRP A 55 2.91 -4.26 1.09
C TRP A 55 2.80 -5.73 0.72
N ASN A 56 3.67 -6.56 1.30
CA ASN A 56 3.72 -8.00 1.11
C ASN A 56 2.93 -8.79 2.19
N GLY A 57 2.10 -8.10 2.98
CA GLY A 57 1.38 -8.77 4.04
C GLY A 57 2.23 -9.12 5.27
N ILE A 58 3.44 -8.56 5.42
CA ILE A 58 4.25 -8.71 6.63
C ILE A 58 4.17 -7.41 7.45
N ASN A 59 3.92 -7.55 8.75
CA ASN A 59 3.98 -6.46 9.71
C ASN A 59 4.94 -6.85 10.84
N LYS A 60 6.01 -6.08 11.04
CA LYS A 60 7.04 -6.33 12.07
C LYS A 60 7.60 -7.77 12.06
N GLY A 61 7.82 -8.33 10.87
CA GLY A 61 8.34 -9.70 10.68
C GLY A 61 7.30 -10.81 10.86
N GLN A 62 6.03 -10.49 11.12
CA GLN A 62 4.94 -11.47 11.23
C GLN A 62 4.00 -11.38 10.03
N LYS A 63 3.55 -12.54 9.54
CA LYS A 63 2.55 -12.61 8.47
C LYS A 63 1.19 -12.12 8.98
N CYS A 64 0.67 -11.08 8.34
CA CYS A 64 -0.69 -10.58 8.57
C CYS A 64 -1.73 -11.66 8.25
N LEU A 65 -2.86 -11.62 8.97
CA LEU A 65 -3.95 -12.57 8.76
C LEU A 65 -4.67 -12.30 7.42
N PRO A 66 -5.16 -13.35 6.74
CA PRO A 66 -6.06 -13.17 5.60
C PRO A 66 -7.27 -12.32 5.99
N GLY A 67 -7.67 -11.41 5.11
CA GLY A 67 -8.78 -10.51 5.39
C GLY A 67 -8.73 -9.21 4.60
N VAL A 68 -9.62 -8.30 4.97
CA VAL A 68 -9.73 -6.97 4.35
C VAL A 68 -8.97 -5.95 5.19
N TYR A 69 -8.13 -5.18 4.51
CA TYR A 69 -7.33 -4.09 5.04
C TYR A 69 -7.76 -2.79 4.36
N VAL A 70 -7.54 -1.68 5.04
CA VAL A 70 -7.86 -0.34 4.52
C VAL A 70 -6.55 0.36 4.20
N PHE A 71 -6.42 0.93 3.02
CA PHE A 71 -5.30 1.82 2.70
C PHE A 71 -5.76 3.27 2.65
N LYS A 72 -4.87 4.15 3.08
CA LYS A 72 -4.96 5.60 2.92
C LYS A 72 -3.74 6.06 2.14
N LEU A 73 -3.99 6.67 1.00
CA LEU A 73 -2.98 7.27 0.16
C LEU A 73 -3.22 8.78 0.11
N ILE A 74 -2.20 9.54 0.46
CA ILE A 74 -2.19 10.99 0.42
C ILE A 74 -1.16 11.41 -0.62
N LEU A 75 -1.61 12.15 -1.63
CA LEU A 75 -0.77 12.67 -2.70
C LEU A 75 -0.80 14.19 -2.65
N THR A 76 0.37 14.83 -2.67
CA THR A 76 0.51 16.28 -2.69
C THR A 76 1.23 16.68 -3.97
N ASP A 77 0.62 17.55 -4.77
CA ASP A 77 1.22 18.06 -6.01
C ASP A 77 2.12 19.30 -5.78
N ASP A 78 2.75 19.76 -6.85
CA ASP A 78 3.62 20.94 -6.84
C ASP A 78 2.87 22.25 -6.53
N GLN A 79 1.54 22.25 -6.65
CA GLN A 79 0.68 23.38 -6.33
C GLN A 79 0.11 23.32 -4.90
N ASN A 80 0.62 22.41 -4.06
CA ASN A 80 0.12 22.13 -2.70
C ASN A 80 -1.32 21.59 -2.64
N GLN A 81 -1.88 21.10 -3.75
CA GLN A 81 -3.15 20.42 -3.70
C GLN A 81 -2.95 19.02 -3.12
N VAL A 82 -3.79 18.67 -2.15
CA VAL A 82 -3.75 17.38 -1.48
C VAL A 82 -4.91 16.53 -1.98
N LYS A 83 -4.59 15.34 -2.48
CA LYS A 83 -5.55 14.34 -2.90
C LYS A 83 -5.52 13.17 -1.93
N HIS A 84 -6.66 12.89 -1.33
CA HIS A 84 -6.87 11.73 -0.47
C HIS A 84 -7.53 10.62 -1.27
N VAL A 85 -6.92 9.43 -1.23
CA VAL A 85 -7.46 8.22 -1.83
C VAL A 85 -7.54 7.17 -0.73
N VAL A 86 -8.74 6.65 -0.50
CA VAL A 86 -9.00 5.60 0.49
C VAL A 86 -9.65 4.44 -0.21
N GLY A 87 -9.25 3.22 0.16
CA GLY A 87 -9.85 2.01 -0.38
C GLY A 87 -9.51 0.79 0.46
N THR A 88 -9.93 -0.36 -0.05
CA THR A 88 -9.76 -1.65 0.62
C THR A 88 -8.86 -2.58 -0.19
N ILE A 89 -8.12 -3.42 0.52
CA ILE A 89 -7.24 -4.45 -0.02
C ILE A 89 -7.65 -5.78 0.60
N SER A 90 -7.87 -6.80 -0.21
CA SER A 90 -8.05 -8.17 0.27
C SER A 90 -6.73 -8.90 0.25
N LEU A 91 -6.23 -9.28 1.42
CA LEU A 91 -5.10 -10.19 1.56
C LEU A 91 -5.63 -11.63 1.52
N LEU A 92 -5.26 -12.34 0.47
CA LEU A 92 -5.58 -13.76 0.26
C LEU A 92 -4.37 -14.62 0.62
N ARG A 93 -4.58 -15.92 0.82
CA ARG A 93 -3.53 -16.93 0.94
C ARG A 93 -3.88 -18.14 0.11
#